data_AF-A0A6L3C6U9-F1
#
_entry.id   AF-A0A6L3C6U9-F1
#
_cell.length_a   1.000
_cell.length_b   1.000
_cell.length_c   1.000
_cell.angle_alpha   90.00
_cell.angle_beta   90.00
_cell.angle_gamma   90.00
#
_symmetry.space_group_name_H-M   'P 1'
#
loop_
_entity.id
_entity.type
_entity.pdbx_description
1 polymer ?
#
loop_
_entity_poly.entity_id
_entity_poly.type
_entity_poly.pdbx_seq_one_letter_code
_entity_poly.pdbx_strand_id
1 'polypeptide(L)'
;MTTEQIPLISEALTHFVAAKKSPKTGQQSHQELGRFVAWCGRERKVSELAPSEVAEYAQQIGLGGAESASRLGPVKVFLAYWKDQGWIENGLASHLRVPRTRRTATTTKTTTRTNSRAGSTGSQLSQEGYDRLVSQLDDLKEQRALVLEDIKRAMADKDFRENAPLDAAKDQQGIVELRIRELEASINNAQILPEGVSSKVARSAVGAKVTLKDTNSGKTVAYTLVDVREADVSEGKISTTSPVGQALLDRTVGEEVTINVPKGTLRYLVQRITG
;
A
#
# COMPACT_ATOMS: atom_id res chain seq x y z
N MET A 1 -39.14 -34.53 10.92
CA MET A 1 -38.65 -33.25 11.47
C MET A 1 -37.20 -33.46 11.85
N THR A 2 -36.29 -33.14 10.93
CA THR A 2 -34.85 -33.25 11.18
C THR A 2 -34.35 -31.83 11.31
N THR A 3 -34.04 -31.41 12.53
CA THR A 3 -33.41 -30.12 12.81
C THR A 3 -32.04 -30.13 12.13
N GLU A 4 -31.91 -29.48 10.97
CA GLU A 4 -30.62 -29.24 10.35
C GLU A 4 -29.79 -28.41 11.33
N GLN A 5 -28.86 -29.05 12.03
CA GLN A 5 -27.90 -28.36 12.87
C GLN A 5 -27.04 -27.49 11.96
N ILE A 6 -27.12 -26.17 12.13
CA ILE A 6 -26.25 -25.22 11.46
C ILE A 6 -24.82 -25.50 11.92
N PRO A 7 -23.91 -25.92 11.03
CA PRO A 7 -22.57 -26.34 11.42
C PRO A 7 -21.71 -25.13 11.82
N LEU A 8 -20.61 -25.43 12.51
CA LEU A 8 -19.55 -24.45 12.75
C LEU A 8 -18.85 -24.10 11.43
N ILE A 9 -18.24 -22.92 11.36
CA ILE A 9 -17.50 -22.48 10.17
C ILE A 9 -16.34 -23.45 9.82
N SER A 10 -15.72 -24.05 10.83
CA SER A 10 -14.68 -25.08 10.67
C SER A 10 -15.22 -26.42 10.14
N GLU A 11 -16.39 -26.85 10.61
CA GLU A 11 -17.09 -28.04 10.13
C GLU A 11 -17.58 -27.85 8.68
N ALA A 12 -18.10 -26.66 8.37
CA ALA A 12 -18.52 -26.28 7.02
C ALA A 12 -17.37 -26.40 6.00
N LEU A 13 -16.13 -26.06 6.38
CA LEU A 13 -14.95 -26.26 5.54
C LEU A 13 -14.69 -27.75 5.27
N THR A 14 -14.78 -28.58 6.30
CA THR A 14 -14.61 -30.04 6.19
C THR A 14 -15.67 -30.65 5.27
N HIS A 15 -16.94 -30.25 5.43
CA HIS A 15 -18.04 -30.66 4.55
C HIS A 15 -17.83 -30.23 3.11
N PHE A 16 -17.38 -29.00 2.88
CA PHE A 16 -17.10 -28.50 1.53
C PHE A 16 -15.97 -29.27 0.85
N VAL A 17 -14.88 -29.54 1.57
CA VAL A 17 -13.75 -30.33 1.04
C VAL A 17 -14.16 -31.77 0.74
N ALA A 18 -14.98 -32.38 1.61
CA ALA A 18 -15.52 -33.72 1.40
C ALA A 18 -16.50 -33.80 0.21
N ALA A 19 -17.38 -32.79 0.05
CA ALA A 19 -18.38 -32.74 -1.01
C ALA A 19 -17.78 -32.47 -2.40
N LYS A 20 -16.68 -31.72 -2.49
CA LYS A 20 -16.13 -31.26 -3.78
C LYS A 20 -15.18 -32.24 -4.50
N LYS A 21 -14.79 -33.40 -3.92
CA LYS A 21 -13.87 -34.44 -4.50
C LYS A 21 -13.30 -34.10 -5.90
N SER A 22 -12.40 -33.10 -5.98
CA SER A 22 -11.86 -32.63 -7.26
C SER A 22 -10.35 -32.43 -7.15
N PRO A 23 -9.54 -33.18 -7.91
CA PRO A 23 -8.08 -33.26 -7.76
C PRO A 23 -7.32 -32.11 -8.45
N LYS A 24 -7.98 -30.99 -8.80
CA LYS A 24 -7.38 -29.90 -9.58
C LYS A 24 -7.62 -28.47 -9.06
N THR A 25 -8.11 -28.32 -7.83
CA THR A 25 -8.11 -27.00 -7.15
C THR A 25 -6.98 -27.04 -6.14
N GLY A 26 -5.81 -26.54 -6.55
CA GLY A 26 -4.54 -26.76 -5.89
C GLY A 26 -4.50 -26.34 -4.42
N GLN A 27 -3.50 -26.84 -3.70
CA GLN A 27 -3.15 -26.56 -2.30
C GLN A 27 -3.37 -25.09 -1.86
N GLN A 28 -3.21 -24.14 -2.79
CA GLN A 28 -3.52 -22.72 -2.61
C GLN A 28 -5.00 -22.44 -2.29
N SER A 29 -5.96 -23.11 -2.93
CA SER A 29 -7.40 -22.92 -2.64
C SER A 29 -7.77 -23.36 -1.22
N HIS A 30 -7.20 -24.47 -0.73
CA HIS A 30 -7.43 -24.91 0.64
C HIS A 30 -6.78 -23.96 1.66
N GLN A 31 -5.59 -23.42 1.34
CA GLN A 31 -4.91 -22.42 2.17
C GLN A 31 -5.71 -21.11 2.29
N GLU A 32 -6.28 -20.61 1.19
CA GLU A 32 -7.10 -19.39 1.20
C GLU A 32 -8.43 -19.58 1.96
N LEU A 33 -9.04 -20.75 1.86
CA LEU A 33 -10.22 -21.08 2.65
C LEU A 33 -9.88 -21.20 4.15
N GLY A 34 -8.72 -21.80 4.49
CA GLY A 34 -8.24 -21.85 5.86
C GLY A 34 -7.98 -20.47 6.47
N ARG A 35 -7.46 -19.53 5.68
CA ARG A 35 -7.29 -18.11 6.06
C ARG A 35 -8.63 -17.44 6.33
N PHE A 36 -9.61 -17.64 5.45
CA PHE A 36 -10.96 -17.10 5.64
C PHE A 36 -11.65 -17.66 6.90
N VAL A 37 -11.53 -18.97 7.14
CA VAL A 37 -12.08 -19.60 8.35
C VAL A 37 -11.37 -19.12 9.62
N ALA A 38 -10.06 -18.86 9.57
CA ALA A 38 -9.33 -18.26 10.68
C ALA A 38 -9.77 -16.80 10.95
N TRP A 39 -10.06 -16.04 9.90
CA TRP A 39 -10.58 -14.67 10.00
C TRP A 39 -11.98 -14.61 10.63
N CYS A 40 -12.91 -15.44 10.15
CA CYS A 40 -14.29 -15.45 10.65
C CYS A 40 -14.41 -16.04 12.07
N GLY A 41 -13.42 -16.81 12.51
CA GLY A 41 -13.43 -17.54 13.78
C GLY A 41 -13.91 -18.99 13.59
N ARG A 42 -13.10 -19.95 14.07
CA ARG A 42 -13.32 -21.39 13.83
C ARG A 42 -14.51 -21.98 14.59
N GLU A 43 -14.88 -21.34 15.71
CA GLU A 43 -15.92 -21.80 16.65
C GLU A 43 -17.24 -21.03 16.49
N ARG A 44 -17.34 -20.15 15.49
CA ARG A 44 -18.59 -19.44 15.18
C ARG A 44 -19.47 -20.27 14.26
N LYS A 45 -20.78 -20.09 14.39
CA LYS A 45 -21.77 -20.72 13.51
C LYS A 45 -21.81 -20.01 12.17
N VAL A 46 -22.10 -20.76 11.11
CA VAL A 46 -22.24 -20.21 9.75
C VAL A 46 -23.32 -19.12 9.67
N SER A 47 -24.39 -19.23 10.45
CA SER A 47 -25.50 -18.26 10.49
C SER A 47 -25.18 -16.93 11.19
N GLU A 48 -24.09 -16.88 11.98
CA GLU A 48 -23.68 -15.68 12.71
C GLU A 48 -22.76 -14.78 11.89
N LEU A 49 -22.40 -15.20 10.67
CA LEU A 49 -21.50 -14.44 9.81
C LEU A 49 -22.24 -13.28 9.14
N ALA A 50 -21.83 -12.05 9.46
CA ALA A 50 -22.47 -10.86 8.89
C ALA A 50 -21.92 -10.53 7.49
N PRO A 51 -22.75 -9.96 6.59
CA PRO A 51 -22.30 -9.48 5.28
C PRO A 51 -21.16 -8.46 5.33
N SER A 52 -21.10 -7.64 6.39
CA SER A 52 -20.04 -6.64 6.62
C SER A 52 -18.68 -7.29 6.87
N GLU A 53 -18.62 -8.38 7.64
CA GLU A 53 -17.38 -9.10 7.96
C GLU A 53 -16.77 -9.74 6.70
N VAL A 54 -17.64 -10.24 5.82
CA VAL A 54 -17.26 -10.80 4.52
C VAL A 54 -16.75 -9.70 3.58
N ALA A 55 -17.37 -8.51 3.60
CA ALA A 55 -16.90 -7.36 2.83
C ALA A 55 -15.56 -6.83 3.35
N GLU A 56 -15.37 -6.78 4.66
CA GLU A 56 -14.13 -6.35 5.30
C GLU A 56 -12.97 -7.29 4.96
N TYR A 57 -13.19 -8.61 5.00
CA TYR A 57 -12.22 -9.60 4.51
C TYR A 57 -11.84 -9.36 3.05
N ALA A 58 -12.82 -9.08 2.18
CA ALA A 58 -12.56 -8.80 0.78
C ALA A 58 -11.77 -7.51 0.56
N GLN A 59 -11.94 -6.50 1.41
CA GLN A 59 -11.14 -5.26 1.36
C GLN A 59 -9.71 -5.50 1.84
N GLN A 60 -9.52 -6.25 2.92
CA GLN A 60 -8.20 -6.58 3.45
C GLN A 60 -7.36 -7.41 2.46
N ILE A 61 -7.97 -8.41 1.83
CA ILE A 61 -7.30 -9.25 0.81
C ILE A 61 -7.24 -8.56 -0.56
N GLY A 62 -8.08 -7.56 -0.80
CA GLY A 62 -8.22 -6.80 -2.04
C GLY A 62 -7.12 -5.78 -2.34
N LEU A 63 -6.23 -5.52 -1.38
CA LEU A 63 -5.11 -4.56 -1.52
C LEU A 63 -3.93 -5.09 -2.38
N GLY A 64 -4.01 -6.33 -2.88
CA GLY A 64 -2.91 -7.03 -3.58
C GLY A 64 -3.02 -7.13 -5.10
N GLY A 65 -3.92 -6.39 -5.76
CA GLY A 65 -4.02 -6.37 -7.22
C GLY A 65 -4.52 -7.68 -7.85
N ALA A 66 -3.88 -8.15 -8.94
CA ALA A 66 -4.35 -9.30 -9.75
C ALA A 66 -4.47 -10.61 -8.95
N GLU A 67 -3.66 -10.77 -7.89
CA GLU A 67 -3.69 -11.95 -7.02
C GLU A 67 -4.95 -12.02 -6.14
N SER A 68 -5.57 -10.88 -5.81
CA SER A 68 -6.77 -10.83 -4.99
C SER A 68 -7.97 -11.53 -5.64
N ALA A 69 -8.06 -11.50 -6.97
CA ALA A 69 -9.11 -12.21 -7.71
C ALA A 69 -8.96 -13.73 -7.58
N SER A 70 -7.72 -14.24 -7.65
CA SER A 70 -7.40 -15.65 -7.47
C SER A 70 -7.63 -16.13 -6.04
N ARG A 71 -7.41 -15.27 -5.03
CA ARG A 71 -7.63 -15.58 -3.61
C ARG A 71 -9.11 -15.57 -3.21
N LEU A 72 -9.90 -14.63 -3.73
CA LEU A 72 -11.34 -14.56 -3.41
C LEU A 72 -12.21 -15.54 -4.21
N GLY A 73 -11.70 -16.10 -5.32
CA GLY A 73 -12.41 -17.09 -6.13
C GLY A 73 -12.88 -18.31 -5.32
N PRO A 74 -11.97 -19.03 -4.64
CA PRO A 74 -12.32 -20.15 -3.77
C PRO A 74 -13.32 -19.78 -2.66
N VAL A 75 -13.14 -18.62 -2.02
CA VAL A 75 -14.01 -18.17 -0.91
C VAL A 75 -15.44 -17.90 -1.41
N LYS A 76 -15.62 -17.38 -2.63
CA LYS A 76 -16.95 -17.21 -3.23
C LYS A 76 -17.67 -18.52 -3.46
N VAL A 77 -16.96 -19.53 -3.95
CA VAL A 77 -17.53 -20.86 -4.19
C VAL A 77 -17.91 -21.51 -2.86
N PHE A 78 -17.10 -21.30 -1.81
CA PHE A 78 -17.37 -21.78 -0.47
C PHE A 78 -18.62 -21.13 0.16
N LEU A 79 -18.75 -19.81 0.08
CA LEU A 79 -19.97 -19.12 0.56
C LEU A 79 -21.21 -19.45 -0.29
N ALA A 80 -21.06 -19.68 -1.59
CA ALA A 80 -22.16 -20.13 -2.43
C ALA A 80 -22.64 -21.53 -2.04
N TYR A 81 -21.72 -22.42 -1.64
CA TYR A 81 -22.07 -23.74 -1.12
C TYR A 81 -22.88 -23.65 0.17
N TRP A 82 -22.57 -22.72 1.07
CA TRP A 82 -23.37 -22.53 2.29
C TRP A 82 -24.83 -22.15 2.00
N LYS A 83 -25.04 -21.37 0.92
CA LYS A 83 -26.39 -21.03 0.45
C LYS A 83 -27.09 -22.25 -0.14
N ASP A 84 -26.39 -23.06 -0.93
CA ASP A 84 -26.91 -24.29 -1.55
C ASP A 84 -27.29 -25.34 -0.51
N GLN A 85 -26.55 -25.40 0.61
CA GLN A 85 -26.87 -26.24 1.77
C GLN A 85 -27.91 -25.64 2.73
N GLY A 86 -28.46 -24.45 2.42
CA GLY A 86 -29.48 -23.81 3.26
C GLY A 86 -28.98 -23.25 4.60
N TRP A 87 -27.67 -23.20 4.85
CA TRP A 87 -27.09 -22.71 6.12
C TRP A 87 -27.12 -21.18 6.27
N ILE A 88 -27.29 -20.47 5.16
CA ILE A 88 -27.42 -19.00 5.11
C ILE A 88 -28.60 -18.60 4.21
N GLU A 89 -29.43 -17.68 4.70
CA GLU A 89 -30.54 -17.11 3.92
C GLU A 89 -30.05 -15.99 2.98
N ASN A 90 -29.05 -15.23 3.43
CA ASN A 90 -28.48 -14.10 2.70
C ASN A 90 -27.31 -14.54 1.82
N GLY A 91 -27.28 -14.10 0.57
CA GLY A 91 -26.21 -14.44 -0.38
C GLY A 91 -24.86 -13.75 -0.06
N LEU A 92 -24.14 -14.23 0.95
CA LEU A 92 -22.88 -13.67 1.44
C LEU A 92 -21.78 -13.60 0.36
N ALA A 93 -21.81 -14.51 -0.62
CA ALA A 93 -20.88 -14.50 -1.76
C ALA A 93 -20.91 -13.20 -2.59
N SER A 94 -22.05 -12.49 -2.59
CA SER A 94 -22.22 -11.23 -3.33
C SER A 94 -21.45 -10.05 -2.71
N HIS A 95 -21.08 -10.16 -1.44
CA HIS A 95 -20.35 -9.16 -0.67
C HIS A 95 -18.81 -9.30 -0.78
N LEU A 96 -18.32 -10.43 -1.32
CA LEU A 96 -16.90 -10.64 -1.66
C LEU A 96 -16.52 -9.90 -2.96
N ARG A 97 -16.67 -8.58 -2.99
CA ARG A 97 -16.22 -7.77 -4.13
C ARG A 97 -14.86 -7.17 -3.82
N VAL A 98 -13.82 -7.67 -4.48
CA VAL A 98 -12.61 -6.84 -4.69
C VAL A 98 -13.09 -5.58 -5.39
N PRO A 99 -12.68 -4.37 -4.96
CA PRO A 99 -12.87 -3.18 -5.78
C PRO A 99 -12.22 -3.44 -7.14
N ARG A 100 -13.02 -3.82 -8.14
CA ARG A 100 -12.58 -3.64 -9.52
C ARG A 100 -12.50 -2.13 -9.66
N THR A 101 -11.29 -1.60 -9.83
CA THR A 101 -11.11 -0.33 -10.51
C THR A 101 -11.84 -0.45 -11.84
N ARG A 102 -13.09 0.00 -11.85
CA ARG A 102 -13.93 0.13 -13.02
C ARG A 102 -14.49 1.53 -12.96
N ARG A 103 -13.86 2.39 -13.77
CA ARG A 103 -14.49 3.58 -14.34
C ARG A 103 -15.91 3.24 -14.77
N THR A 104 -16.92 3.84 -14.15
CA THR A 104 -18.21 4.14 -14.80
C THR A 104 -19.03 5.14 -13.97
N ALA A 105 -19.32 6.26 -14.61
CA ALA A 105 -20.57 7.02 -14.64
C ALA A 105 -21.30 7.30 -13.31
N THR A 106 -21.13 8.55 -12.89
CA THR A 106 -21.89 9.32 -11.91
C THR A 106 -23.36 9.45 -12.35
N THR A 107 -24.31 8.99 -11.52
CA THR A 107 -25.67 9.53 -11.50
C THR A 107 -25.84 10.32 -10.22
N THR A 108 -26.01 11.62 -10.42
CA THR A 108 -26.05 12.71 -9.47
C THR A 108 -27.26 12.64 -8.54
N LYS A 109 -27.04 12.83 -7.23
CA LYS A 109 -27.96 13.63 -6.40
C LYS A 109 -27.18 14.32 -5.27
N THR A 110 -26.71 15.52 -5.64
CA THR A 110 -26.73 16.78 -4.90
C THR A 110 -26.71 16.70 -3.37
N THR A 111 -25.62 17.16 -2.76
CA THR A 111 -25.62 18.27 -1.76
C THR A 111 -24.19 18.82 -1.59
N THR A 112 -23.94 19.94 -2.27
CA THR A 112 -23.30 21.17 -1.75
C THR A 112 -21.89 21.15 -1.13
N ARG A 113 -20.98 21.87 -1.84
CA ARG A 113 -19.72 22.54 -1.39
C ARG A 113 -18.54 21.59 -1.04
N THR A 114 -17.31 21.77 -1.50
CA THR A 114 -16.60 22.95 -2.05
C THR A 114 -15.33 22.43 -2.76
N ASN A 115 -15.02 23.03 -3.91
CA ASN A 115 -13.79 22.94 -4.71
C ASN A 115 -12.56 22.28 -4.08
N SER A 116 -12.15 21.12 -4.61
CA SER A 116 -10.73 20.76 -4.71
C SER A 116 -10.49 20.12 -6.08
N ARG A 117 -9.60 20.74 -6.84
CA ARG A 117 -9.13 20.28 -8.15
C ARG A 117 -8.56 18.87 -7.98
N ALA A 118 -9.03 17.95 -8.82
CA ALA A 118 -8.44 16.63 -9.02
C ALA A 118 -6.96 16.80 -9.41
N GLY A 119 -6.06 16.44 -8.49
CA GLY A 119 -4.65 16.22 -8.78
C GLY A 119 -4.46 14.79 -9.28
N SER A 120 -3.72 14.67 -10.38
CA SER A 120 -3.06 13.45 -10.82
C SER A 120 -2.52 12.62 -9.64
N THR A 121 -2.64 11.31 -9.73
CA THR A 121 -1.92 10.33 -8.88
C THR A 121 -0.41 10.36 -9.19
N GLY A 122 0.19 11.53 -9.16
CA GLY A 122 1.64 11.71 -9.19
C GLY A 122 2.14 11.80 -7.75
N SER A 123 3.20 11.06 -7.43
CA SER A 123 3.85 11.18 -6.13
C SER A 123 4.36 12.62 -6.00
N GLN A 124 3.88 13.30 -4.97
CA GLN A 124 4.30 14.65 -4.64
C GLN A 124 5.72 14.59 -4.07
N LEU A 125 6.67 15.22 -4.76
CA LEU A 125 8.07 15.31 -4.31
C LEU A 125 8.47 16.76 -4.05
N SER A 126 9.36 16.93 -3.09
CA SER A 126 10.07 18.20 -2.88
C SER A 126 11.05 18.47 -4.04
N GLN A 127 11.45 19.73 -4.24
CA GLN A 127 12.49 20.06 -5.22
C GLN A 127 13.80 19.32 -4.89
N GLU A 128 14.21 19.31 -3.62
CA GLU A 128 15.41 18.57 -3.17
C GLU A 128 15.30 17.06 -3.45
N GLY A 129 14.12 16.47 -3.22
CA GLY A 129 13.85 15.06 -3.49
C GLY A 129 13.97 14.73 -4.97
N TYR A 130 13.44 15.59 -5.82
CA TYR A 130 13.57 15.47 -7.27
C TYR A 130 15.04 15.52 -7.71
N ASP A 131 15.80 16.51 -7.22
CA ASP A 131 17.22 16.68 -7.55
C ASP A 131 18.05 15.46 -7.10
N ARG A 132 17.74 14.89 -5.93
CA ARG A 132 18.35 13.64 -5.45
C ARG A 132 18.06 12.46 -6.38
N LEU A 133 16.82 12.30 -6.86
CA LEU A 133 16.48 11.24 -7.81
C LEU A 133 17.19 11.42 -9.16
N VAL A 134 17.32 12.66 -9.64
CA VAL A 134 18.06 12.96 -10.87
C VAL A 134 19.54 12.63 -10.72
N SER A 135 20.16 13.01 -9.60
CA SER A 135 21.56 12.67 -9.32
C SER A 135 21.78 11.15 -9.31
N GLN A 136 20.91 10.40 -8.62
CA GLN A 136 20.99 8.94 -8.57
C GLN A 136 20.81 8.30 -9.96
N LEU A 137 19.96 8.89 -10.80
CA LEU A 137 19.77 8.42 -12.18
C LEU A 137 21.03 8.63 -13.00
N ASP A 138 21.73 9.75 -12.86
CA ASP A 138 22.97 10.01 -13.59
C ASP A 138 24.10 9.08 -13.14
N ASP A 139 24.25 8.83 -11.83
CA ASP A 139 25.22 7.85 -11.31
C ASP A 139 24.99 6.45 -11.92
N LEU A 140 23.73 6.03 -12.05
CA LEU A 140 23.40 4.75 -12.67
C LEU A 140 23.67 4.71 -14.18
N LYS A 141 23.55 5.83 -14.89
CA LYS A 141 23.94 5.91 -16.31
C LYS A 141 25.45 5.78 -16.48
N GLU A 142 26.24 6.33 -15.57
CA GLU A 142 27.70 6.12 -15.56
C GLU A 142 28.01 4.64 -15.31
N GLN A 143 27.37 4.02 -14.32
CA GLN A 143 27.53 2.57 -14.05
C GLN A 143 27.12 1.71 -15.26
N ARG A 144 26.05 2.08 -15.98
CA ARG A 144 25.63 1.40 -17.20
C ARG A 144 26.74 1.38 -18.26
N ALA A 145 27.47 2.48 -18.41
CA ALA A 145 28.59 2.56 -19.35
C ALA A 145 29.73 1.62 -18.93
N LEU A 146 30.08 1.59 -17.64
CA LEU A 146 31.11 0.69 -17.10
C LEU A 146 30.74 -0.79 -17.30
N VAL A 147 29.50 -1.17 -16.99
CA VAL A 147 29.01 -2.53 -17.19
C VAL A 147 29.08 -2.94 -18.67
N LEU A 148 28.80 -2.03 -19.60
CA LEU A 148 28.93 -2.29 -21.03
C LEU A 148 30.39 -2.56 -21.43
N GLU A 149 31.35 -1.84 -20.83
CA GLU A 149 32.78 -2.10 -21.05
C GLU A 149 33.21 -3.47 -20.48
N ASP A 150 32.69 -3.85 -19.31
CA ASP A 150 32.97 -5.16 -18.72
C ASP A 150 32.37 -6.30 -19.55
N ILE A 151 31.16 -6.14 -20.09
CA ILE A 151 30.57 -7.10 -21.04
C ILE A 151 31.46 -7.21 -22.30
N LYS A 152 31.92 -6.09 -22.86
CA LYS A 152 32.82 -6.10 -24.02
C LYS A 152 34.14 -6.82 -23.72
N ARG A 153 34.71 -6.58 -22.54
CA ARG A 153 35.94 -7.24 -22.08
C ARG A 153 35.73 -8.74 -21.91
N ALA A 154 34.63 -9.15 -21.26
CA ALA A 154 34.29 -10.55 -21.05
C ALA A 154 33.95 -11.28 -22.36
N MET A 155 33.35 -10.61 -23.35
CA MET A 155 33.09 -11.17 -24.69
C MET A 155 34.36 -11.35 -25.53
N ALA A 156 35.41 -10.57 -25.27
CA ALA A 156 36.69 -10.69 -25.95
C ALA A 156 37.52 -11.89 -25.45
N ASP A 157 37.14 -12.46 -24.31
CA ASP A 157 37.77 -13.65 -23.76
C ASP A 157 37.29 -14.90 -24.51
N LYS A 158 38.23 -15.73 -24.97
CA LYS A 158 37.97 -16.80 -25.95
C LYS A 158 37.58 -18.14 -25.32
N ASP A 159 37.50 -18.22 -24.00
CA ASP A 159 37.10 -19.42 -23.29
C ASP A 159 35.59 -19.42 -23.03
N PHE A 160 34.82 -19.81 -24.05
CA PHE A 160 33.37 -19.74 -24.07
C PHE A 160 32.66 -20.82 -23.24
N ARG A 161 33.40 -21.78 -22.66
CA ARG A 161 32.78 -22.98 -22.07
C ARG A 161 32.20 -22.74 -20.67
N GLU A 162 32.72 -21.78 -19.91
CA GLU A 162 32.17 -21.33 -18.62
C GLU A 162 32.52 -19.85 -18.36
N ASN A 163 32.00 -18.92 -19.17
CA ASN A 163 32.32 -17.51 -19.01
C ASN A 163 31.50 -16.86 -17.88
N ALA A 164 31.79 -17.27 -16.64
CA ALA A 164 31.21 -16.69 -15.42
C ALA A 164 31.33 -15.15 -15.34
N PRO A 165 32.42 -14.52 -15.83
CA PRO A 165 32.50 -13.06 -15.92
C PRO A 165 31.43 -12.45 -16.85
N LEU A 166 31.13 -13.07 -17.98
CA LEU A 166 30.12 -12.58 -18.93
C LEU A 166 28.71 -12.69 -18.35
N ASP A 167 28.39 -13.81 -17.70
CA ASP A 167 27.09 -14.01 -17.07
C ASP A 167 26.89 -13.03 -15.90
N ALA A 168 27.91 -12.84 -15.07
CA ALA A 168 27.89 -11.85 -13.99
C ALA A 168 27.69 -10.41 -14.53
N ALA A 169 28.35 -10.05 -15.63
CA ALA A 169 28.22 -8.73 -16.24
C ALA A 169 26.81 -8.50 -16.85
N LYS A 170 26.19 -9.54 -17.42
CA LYS A 170 24.80 -9.49 -17.91
C LYS A 170 23.78 -9.36 -16.79
N ASP A 171 23.98 -10.07 -15.69
CA ASP A 171 23.12 -9.96 -14.51
C ASP A 171 23.22 -8.56 -13.92
N GLN A 172 24.43 -8.02 -13.79
CA GLN A 172 24.66 -6.65 -13.33
C GLN A 172 24.01 -5.61 -14.27
N GLN A 173 24.08 -5.83 -15.59
CA GLN A 173 23.36 -5.00 -16.55
C GLN A 173 21.85 -5.02 -16.30
N GLY A 174 21.28 -6.21 -16.05
CA GLY A 174 19.87 -6.36 -15.73
C GLY A 174 19.44 -5.57 -14.48
N ILE A 175 20.26 -5.60 -13.43
CA ILE A 175 20.01 -4.87 -12.18
C ILE A 175 20.05 -3.35 -12.42
N VAL A 176 21.08 -2.86 -13.10
CA VAL A 176 21.22 -1.42 -13.39
C VAL A 176 20.06 -0.91 -14.26
N GLU A 177 19.70 -1.65 -15.31
CA GLU A 177 18.58 -1.29 -16.22
C GLU A 177 17.21 -1.33 -15.52
N LEU A 178 17.02 -2.24 -14.57
CA LEU A 178 15.81 -2.26 -13.74
C LEU A 178 15.73 -1.00 -12.89
N ARG A 179 16.84 -0.65 -12.23
CA ARG A 179 16.88 0.50 -11.31
C ARG A 179 16.70 1.83 -12.05
N ILE A 180 17.33 1.98 -13.21
CA ILE A 180 17.13 3.14 -14.09
C ILE A 180 15.64 3.30 -14.43
N ARG A 181 14.97 2.22 -14.87
CA ARG A 181 13.54 2.27 -15.21
C ARG A 181 12.65 2.66 -14.01
N GLU A 182 12.96 2.17 -12.82
CA GLU A 182 12.22 2.55 -11.60
C GLU A 182 12.37 4.03 -11.26
N LEU A 183 13.58 4.57 -11.37
CA LEU A 183 13.85 5.98 -11.11
C LEU A 183 13.24 6.88 -12.18
N GLU A 184 13.39 6.54 -13.46
CA GLU A 184 12.75 7.27 -14.57
C GLU A 184 11.23 7.28 -14.43
N ALA A 185 10.61 6.15 -14.07
CA ALA A 185 9.19 6.09 -13.80
C ALA A 185 8.80 6.97 -12.59
N SER A 186 9.63 7.00 -11.54
CA SER A 186 9.38 7.82 -10.36
C SER A 186 9.49 9.32 -10.69
N ILE A 187 10.51 9.72 -11.46
CA ILE A 187 10.73 11.10 -11.92
C ILE A 187 9.61 11.56 -12.85
N ASN A 188 9.21 10.73 -13.82
CA ASN A 188 8.15 11.08 -14.78
C ASN A 188 6.78 11.24 -14.13
N ASN A 189 6.51 10.51 -13.05
CA ASN A 189 5.27 10.62 -12.29
C ASN A 189 5.37 11.61 -11.11
N ALA A 190 6.54 12.21 -10.87
CA ALA A 190 6.74 13.14 -9.77
C ALA A 190 6.09 14.48 -10.08
N GLN A 191 5.28 14.98 -9.15
CA GLN A 191 4.81 16.35 -9.18
C GLN A 191 5.65 17.17 -8.19
N ILE A 192 6.51 18.03 -8.71
CA ILE A 192 7.39 18.90 -7.91
C ILE A 192 6.53 19.96 -7.21
N LEU A 193 6.59 20.03 -5.88
CA LEU A 193 6.05 21.17 -5.16
C LEU A 193 7.10 22.30 -5.13
N PRO A 194 6.75 23.49 -5.65
CA PRO A 194 7.66 24.64 -5.59
C PRO A 194 7.85 25.08 -4.14
N GLU A 195 9.09 25.07 -3.66
CA GLU A 195 9.42 25.66 -2.36
C GLU A 195 9.32 27.19 -2.41
N GLY A 196 8.69 27.78 -1.40
CA GLY A 196 8.76 29.22 -1.18
C GLY A 196 7.52 30.02 -1.56
N VAL A 197 6.39 29.38 -1.83
CA VAL A 197 5.13 30.13 -1.85
C VAL A 197 4.62 30.23 -0.41
N SER A 198 4.94 31.38 0.22
CA SER A 198 4.28 31.91 1.42
C SER A 198 2.76 32.13 1.22
N SER A 199 2.10 31.44 0.30
CA SER A 199 0.66 31.31 0.26
C SER A 199 0.27 30.49 1.46
N LYS A 200 -0.09 31.17 2.56
CA LYS A 200 -0.85 30.67 3.72
C LYS A 200 -1.27 29.23 3.51
N VAL A 201 -0.35 28.30 3.79
CA VAL A 201 -0.63 26.89 3.68
C VAL A 201 -1.57 26.64 4.85
N ALA A 202 -2.88 26.67 4.54
CA ALA A 202 -3.91 26.60 5.56
C ALA A 202 -3.80 25.29 6.34
N ARG A 203 -3.25 24.25 5.69
CA ARG A 203 -3.06 22.91 6.22
C ARG A 203 -1.72 22.33 5.81
N SER A 204 -1.01 21.71 6.75
CA SER A 204 0.23 20.99 6.50
C SER A 204 0.01 19.83 5.51
N ALA A 205 0.80 19.80 4.45
CA ALA A 205 0.76 18.80 3.39
C ALA A 205 2.16 18.22 3.15
N VAL A 206 2.27 17.22 2.25
CA VAL A 206 3.56 16.71 1.79
C VAL A 206 4.38 17.87 1.18
N GLY A 207 5.65 17.97 1.54
CA GLY A 207 6.55 19.08 1.20
C GLY A 207 6.51 20.25 2.18
N ALA A 208 5.51 20.34 3.07
CA ALA A 208 5.43 21.46 4.00
C ALA A 208 6.37 21.30 5.20
N LYS A 209 7.05 22.39 5.55
CA LYS A 209 7.80 22.55 6.79
C LYS A 209 6.89 23.09 7.90
N VAL A 210 6.71 22.28 8.94
CA VAL A 210 5.87 22.54 10.10
C VAL A 210 6.75 22.85 11.31
N THR A 211 6.54 24.02 11.91
CA THR A 211 7.20 24.43 13.16
C THR A 211 6.24 24.17 14.32
N LEU A 212 6.70 23.38 15.29
CA LEU A 212 5.96 22.93 16.45
C LEU A 212 6.57 23.48 17.72
N LYS A 213 5.75 23.77 18.73
CA LYS A 213 6.19 24.10 20.08
C LYS A 213 5.69 23.05 21.05
N ASP A 214 6.60 22.41 21.77
CA ASP A 214 6.28 21.50 22.86
C ASP A 214 5.57 22.29 23.97
N THR A 215 4.36 21.87 24.35
CA THR A 215 3.58 22.56 25.38
C THR A 215 4.09 22.28 26.79
N ASN A 216 4.82 21.19 27.01
CA ASN A 216 5.41 20.86 28.31
C ASN A 216 6.78 21.52 28.49
N SER A 217 7.66 21.44 27.49
CA SER A 217 9.03 21.94 27.60
C SER A 217 9.23 23.36 27.03
N GLY A 218 8.26 23.87 26.27
CA GLY A 218 8.35 25.16 25.59
C GLY A 218 9.31 25.20 24.40
N LYS A 219 9.99 24.08 24.08
CA LYS A 219 10.97 23.98 23.00
C LYS A 219 10.27 24.00 21.64
N THR A 220 10.88 24.72 20.70
CA THR A 220 10.42 24.75 19.31
C THR A 220 11.22 23.77 18.47
N VAL A 221 10.54 22.94 17.68
CA VAL A 221 11.13 21.98 16.74
C VAL A 221 10.51 22.18 15.36
N ALA A 222 11.26 21.97 14.29
CA ALA A 222 10.78 22.10 12.92
C ALA A 222 10.95 20.77 12.18
N TYR A 223 9.90 20.33 11.50
CA TYR A 223 9.90 19.12 10.68
C TYR A 223 9.40 19.42 9.28
N THR A 224 10.01 18.77 8.28
CA THR A 224 9.50 18.78 6.90
C THR A 224 8.77 17.48 6.63
N LEU A 225 7.51 17.57 6.23
CA LEU A 225 6.71 16.39 5.88
C LEU A 225 7.11 15.91 4.49
N VAL A 226 7.57 14.67 4.38
CA VAL A 226 8.03 14.08 3.11
C VAL A 226 7.46 12.67 2.92
N ASP A 227 7.68 12.08 1.75
CA ASP A 227 7.36 10.66 1.52
C ASP A 227 8.32 9.73 2.31
N VAL A 228 7.94 8.47 2.48
CA VAL A 228 8.76 7.43 3.15
C VAL A 228 10.16 7.35 2.57
N ARG A 229 10.29 7.53 1.25
CA ARG A 229 11.57 7.41 0.54
C ARG A 229 12.57 8.52 0.85
N GLU A 230 12.09 9.67 1.31
CA GLU A 230 12.90 10.88 1.59
C GLU A 230 13.06 11.16 3.09
N ALA A 231 12.45 10.33 3.95
CA ALA A 231 12.42 10.58 5.38
C ALA A 231 13.80 10.39 6.03
N ASP A 232 14.28 11.42 6.71
CA ASP A 232 15.48 11.42 7.52
C ASP A 232 15.27 12.25 8.80
N VAL A 233 15.16 11.56 9.93
CA VAL A 233 14.93 12.18 11.25
C VAL A 233 16.07 13.14 11.64
N SER A 234 17.29 12.88 11.16
CA SER A 234 18.48 13.69 11.46
C SER A 234 18.41 15.06 10.79
N GLU A 235 17.86 15.12 9.58
CA GLU A 235 17.59 16.36 8.83
C GLU A 235 16.24 17.00 9.23
N GLY A 236 15.49 16.39 10.15
CA GLY A 236 14.14 16.82 10.50
C GLY A 236 13.09 16.51 9.41
N LYS A 237 13.38 15.60 8.48
CA LYS A 237 12.48 15.11 7.43
C LYS A 237 11.68 13.92 7.96
N ILE A 238 10.38 14.09 8.10
CA ILE A 238 9.48 13.09 8.70
C ILE A 238 8.54 12.53 7.64
N SER A 239 8.47 11.21 7.53
CA SER A 239 7.53 10.53 6.65
C SER A 239 6.08 10.81 7.05
N THR A 240 5.21 11.10 6.09
CA THR A 240 3.76 11.20 6.29
C THR A 240 3.10 9.90 6.75
N THR A 241 3.76 8.76 6.61
CA THR A 241 3.26 7.46 7.13
C THR A 241 3.65 7.19 8.58
N SER A 242 4.57 7.97 9.15
CA SER A 242 4.99 7.81 10.56
C SER A 242 3.92 8.33 11.53
N PRO A 243 3.88 7.86 12.79
CA PRO A 243 2.92 8.38 13.78
C PRO A 243 3.01 9.89 13.97
N VAL A 244 4.22 10.45 13.89
CA VAL A 244 4.45 11.90 13.97
C VAL A 244 3.95 12.59 12.70
N GLY A 245 4.31 12.08 11.52
CA GLY A 245 3.88 12.66 10.24
C GLY A 245 2.37 12.62 10.04
N GLN A 246 1.70 11.52 10.41
CA GLN A 246 0.24 11.43 10.36
C GLN A 246 -0.45 12.38 11.33
N ALA A 247 0.11 12.55 12.54
CA ALA A 247 -0.44 13.49 13.50
C ALA A 247 -0.31 14.94 13.00
N LEU A 248 0.72 15.22 12.21
CA LEU A 248 1.02 16.53 11.63
C LEU A 248 0.41 16.75 10.24
N LEU A 249 -0.20 15.76 9.61
CA LEU A 249 -0.84 15.90 8.31
C LEU A 249 -2.19 16.63 8.44
N ASP A 250 -2.50 17.51 7.49
CA ASP A 250 -3.75 18.27 7.42
C ASP A 250 -4.05 19.18 8.63
N ARG A 251 -3.02 19.53 9.41
CA ARG A 251 -3.12 20.39 10.60
C ARG A 251 -2.98 21.87 10.24
N THR A 252 -3.60 22.71 11.06
CA THR A 252 -3.62 24.16 10.87
C THR A 252 -2.73 24.88 11.90
N VAL A 253 -2.30 26.11 11.59
CA VAL A 253 -1.56 26.94 12.56
C VAL A 253 -2.47 27.26 13.75
N GLY A 254 -1.96 27.02 14.97
CA GLY A 254 -2.69 27.20 16.23
C GLY A 254 -3.31 25.92 16.78
N GLU A 255 -3.22 24.80 16.07
CA GLU A 255 -3.78 23.51 16.49
C GLU A 255 -2.83 22.75 17.43
N GLU A 256 -3.38 22.10 18.46
CA GLU A 256 -2.62 21.22 19.36
C GLU A 256 -2.70 19.77 18.90
N VAL A 257 -1.54 19.15 18.72
CA VAL A 257 -1.37 17.79 18.24
C VAL A 257 -0.81 16.94 19.37
N THR A 258 -1.52 15.85 19.67
CA THR A 258 -1.12 14.88 20.68
C THR A 258 -0.58 13.63 20.00
N ILE A 259 0.65 13.26 20.29
CA ILE A 259 1.34 12.11 19.68
C ILE A 259 1.65 11.10 20.78
N ASN A 260 1.11 9.90 20.65
CA ASN A 260 1.46 8.79 21.53
C ASN A 260 2.74 8.11 21.02
N VAL A 261 3.83 8.27 21.76
CA VAL A 261 5.07 7.54 21.53
C VAL A 261 5.29 6.53 22.67
N PRO A 262 6.09 5.46 22.47
CA PRO A 262 6.32 4.46 23.51
C PRO A 262 6.89 5.02 24.83
N LYS A 263 7.54 6.18 24.79
CA LYS A 263 8.10 6.88 25.97
C LYS A 263 7.11 7.83 26.67
N GLY A 264 5.86 7.94 26.20
CA GLY A 264 4.83 8.80 26.76
C GLY A 264 4.04 9.59 25.71
N THR A 265 3.15 10.46 26.17
CA THR A 265 2.33 11.31 25.29
C THR A 265 3.01 12.68 25.12
N LEU A 266 3.36 13.02 23.88
CA LEU A 266 3.91 14.32 23.52
C LEU A 266 2.79 15.24 23.04
N ARG A 267 2.80 16.50 23.47
CA ARG A 267 1.84 17.54 23.06
C ARG A 267 2.57 18.69 22.40
N TYR A 268 2.17 19.00 21.18
CA TYR A 268 2.79 20.03 20.35
C TYR A 268 1.75 21.01 19.83
N LEU A 269 2.06 22.31 19.87
CA LEU A 269 1.28 23.36 19.24
C LEU A 269 1.89 23.72 17.89
N VAL A 270 1.10 23.68 16.82
CA VAL A 270 1.54 24.10 15.49
C VAL A 270 1.68 25.62 15.45
N GLN A 271 2.91 26.14 15.40
CA GLN A 271 3.17 27.59 15.39
C GLN A 271 3.20 28.18 13.99
N ARG A 272 3.74 27.43 13.03
CA ARG A 272 3.93 27.92 11.67
C ARG A 272 3.95 26.77 10.68
N ILE A 273 3.37 26.98 9.52
CA ILE A 273 3.46 26.08 8.37
C ILE A 273 3.99 26.89 7.20
N THR A 274 5.01 26.37 6.55
CA THR A 274 5.67 26.95 5.37
C THR A 274 5.77 25.87 4.31
N GLY A 275 5.48 26.22 3.05
CA GLY A 275 5.63 25.35 1.89
C GLY A 275 6.53 25.99 0.85
#